data_AF-A0A2S0ML72-F1
#
_entry.id   AF-A0A2S0ML72-F1
#
_cell.length_a   1.000
_cell.length_b   1.000
_cell.length_c   1.000
_cell.angle_alpha   90.00
_cell.angle_beta   90.00
_cell.angle_gamma   90.00
#
_symmetry.space_group_name_H-M   'P 1'
#
loop_
_entity.id
_entity.type
_entity.pdbx_description
1 polymer ?
#
loop_
_entity_poly.entity_id
_entity_poly.type
_entity_poly.pdbx_seq_one_letter_code
_entity_poly.pdbx_strand_id
1 'polypeptide(L)'
;MTRTDPDTRSDPTPVSDDLLARLAGGGAHVELADGMPALLPAICAELLQWRQTARSRPSALSLALRSEAIAARLDRARRTIRAPEPVSAHDLAEACETLLRHSPHADERTAAADVLAQMKVAA
;
A
#
# COMPACT_ATOMS: atom_id res chain seq x y z
N MET A 1 21.63 2.68 -50.77
CA MET A 1 20.38 1.98 -50.39
C MET A 1 20.76 0.71 -49.66
N THR A 2 20.66 0.69 -48.33
CA THR A 2 20.18 -0.45 -47.53
C THR A 2 20.06 0.02 -46.09
N ARG A 3 18.84 -0.13 -45.58
CA ARG A 3 18.30 0.42 -44.36
C ARG A 3 18.53 -0.61 -43.24
N THR A 4 19.10 -0.15 -42.15
CA THR A 4 19.21 -0.89 -40.88
C THR A 4 17.86 -0.79 -40.17
N ASP A 5 17.23 -1.91 -39.86
CA ASP A 5 16.14 -2.00 -38.86
C ASP A 5 16.19 -3.41 -38.24
N PRO A 6 16.63 -3.55 -36.98
CA PRO A 6 16.09 -4.58 -36.10
C PRO A 6 15.00 -3.93 -35.23
N ASP A 7 13.76 -4.27 -35.55
CA ASP A 7 12.55 -3.97 -34.77
C ASP A 7 12.60 -4.74 -33.45
N THR A 8 13.31 -4.19 -32.46
CA THR A 8 13.25 -4.67 -31.08
C THR A 8 11.98 -4.08 -30.46
N ARG A 9 10.86 -4.78 -30.61
CA ARG A 9 9.70 -4.57 -29.75
C ARG A 9 10.11 -4.89 -28.32
N SER A 10 10.60 -3.89 -27.60
CA SER A 10 10.68 -3.92 -26.15
C SER A 10 9.26 -3.97 -25.62
N ASP A 11 8.77 -5.17 -25.30
CA ASP A 11 7.66 -5.32 -24.37
C ASP A 11 8.06 -4.60 -23.07
N PRO A 12 7.29 -3.61 -22.59
CA PRO A 12 7.62 -2.92 -21.36
C PRO A 12 7.48 -3.92 -20.22
N THR A 13 8.61 -4.26 -19.61
CA THR A 13 8.65 -5.03 -18.37
C THR A 13 7.75 -4.34 -17.34
N PRO A 14 6.83 -5.07 -16.68
CA PRO A 14 5.96 -4.47 -15.69
C PRO A 14 6.79 -3.85 -14.56
N VAL A 15 6.48 -2.60 -14.21
CA VAL A 15 7.12 -1.88 -13.12
C VAL A 15 6.76 -2.58 -11.80
N SER A 16 7.77 -2.99 -11.04
CA SER A 16 7.58 -3.66 -9.75
C SER A 16 7.26 -2.64 -8.65
N ASP A 17 6.37 -3.01 -7.72
CA ASP A 17 6.02 -2.22 -6.53
C ASP A 17 7.25 -1.86 -5.68
N ASP A 18 8.27 -2.71 -5.67
CA ASP A 18 9.55 -2.47 -4.98
C ASP A 18 10.32 -1.28 -5.58
N LEU A 19 10.26 -1.12 -6.91
CA LEU A 19 10.90 0.00 -7.61
C LEU A 19 10.18 1.32 -7.32
N LEU A 20 8.84 1.29 -7.25
CA LEU A 20 8.03 2.45 -6.89
C LEU A 20 8.26 2.89 -5.43
N ALA A 21 8.35 1.94 -4.50
CA ALA A 21 8.64 2.22 -3.09
C ALA A 21 10.02 2.87 -2.89
N ARG A 22 11.03 2.42 -3.65
CA ARG A 22 12.39 2.99 -3.62
C ARG A 22 12.44 4.42 -4.17
N LEU A 23 11.67 4.72 -5.20
CA LEU A 23 11.56 6.07 -5.77
C LEU A 23 10.83 7.04 -4.82
N ALA A 24 9.80 6.56 -4.10
CA ALA A 24 9.02 7.36 -3.16
C ALA A 24 9.76 7.68 -1.83
N GLY A 25 10.75 6.86 -1.46
CA GLY A 25 11.46 6.95 -0.17
C GLY A 25 12.43 8.13 -0.01
N GLY A 26 12.68 8.94 -1.04
CA GLY A 26 13.43 10.21 -0.96
C GLY A 26 14.88 10.15 -0.42
N GLY A 27 15.41 8.97 -0.14
CA GLY A 27 16.61 8.79 0.68
C GLY A 27 17.56 7.76 0.10
N ALA A 28 18.08 8.03 -1.09
CA ALA A 28 19.39 7.57 -1.50
C ALA A 28 19.77 8.39 -2.72
N HIS A 29 21.04 8.79 -2.80
CA HIS A 29 21.71 8.84 -4.10
C HIS A 29 21.53 7.46 -4.73
N VAL A 30 20.42 7.25 -5.43
CA VAL A 30 20.30 6.17 -6.38
C VAL A 30 21.37 6.53 -7.39
N GLU A 31 22.49 5.82 -7.39
CA GLU A 31 23.25 5.66 -8.63
C GLU A 31 22.17 5.30 -9.65
N LEU A 32 21.81 6.27 -10.48
CA LEU A 32 20.83 6.14 -11.55
C LEU A 32 21.44 5.12 -12.50
N ALA A 33 21.29 3.85 -12.16
CA ALA A 33 21.73 2.74 -12.97
C ALA A 33 21.05 2.92 -14.33
N ASP A 34 21.80 2.63 -15.39
CA ASP A 34 21.56 2.90 -16.81
C ASP A 34 20.15 2.53 -17.38
N GLY A 35 19.24 1.98 -16.58
CA GLY A 35 17.86 1.62 -16.96
C GLY A 35 16.77 2.67 -16.68
N MET A 36 17.03 3.74 -15.91
CA MET A 36 16.01 4.75 -15.60
C MET A 36 15.40 5.46 -16.83
N PRO A 37 16.18 5.89 -17.84
CA PRO A 37 15.63 6.49 -19.05
C PRO A 37 14.68 5.55 -19.82
N ALA A 38 14.89 4.24 -19.73
CA ALA A 38 14.03 3.23 -20.37
C ALA A 38 12.73 2.98 -19.59
N LEU A 39 12.74 3.17 -18.27
CA LEU A 39 11.56 2.98 -17.41
C LEU A 39 10.68 4.24 -17.28
N LEU A 40 11.25 5.43 -17.49
CA LEU A 40 10.51 6.69 -17.38
C LEU A 40 9.26 6.76 -18.29
N PRO A 41 9.29 6.34 -19.57
CA PRO A 41 8.10 6.31 -20.40
C PRO A 41 6.99 5.42 -19.84
N ALA A 42 7.33 4.26 -19.29
CA ALA A 42 6.37 3.33 -18.69
C ALA A 42 5.75 3.93 -17.42
N ILE A 43 6.57 4.52 -16.54
CA ILE A 43 6.10 5.21 -15.33
C ILE A 43 5.18 6.39 -15.71
N CYS A 44 5.57 7.20 -16.70
CA CYS A 44 4.76 8.32 -17.16
C CYS A 44 3.44 7.88 -17.79
N ALA A 45 3.44 6.80 -18.58
CA ALA A 45 2.23 6.23 -19.17
C ALA A 45 1.27 5.73 -18.09
N GLU A 46 1.79 5.05 -17.08
CA GLU A 46 1.01 4.60 -15.94
C GLU A 46 0.44 5.80 -15.17
N LEU A 47 1.25 6.79 -14.80
CA LEU A 47 0.76 8.01 -14.13
C LEU A 47 -0.32 8.75 -14.94
N LEU A 48 -0.19 8.82 -16.27
CA LEU A 48 -1.20 9.42 -17.13
C LEU A 48 -2.50 8.59 -17.16
N GLN A 49 -2.40 7.26 -17.19
CA GLN A 49 -3.55 6.36 -17.12
C GLN A 49 -4.30 6.49 -15.79
N TRP A 50 -3.57 6.60 -14.67
CA TRP A 50 -4.17 6.84 -13.36
C TRP A 50 -4.86 8.21 -13.29
N ARG A 51 -4.25 9.26 -13.88
CA ARG A 51 -4.90 10.60 -14.00
C ARG A 51 -6.15 10.55 -14.87
N GLN A 52 -6.14 9.81 -15.96
CA GLN A 52 -7.30 9.63 -16.84
C GLN A 52 -8.44 8.88 -16.12
N THR A 53 -8.08 7.85 -15.34
CA THR A 53 -9.02 7.07 -14.53
C THR A 53 -9.62 7.92 -13.41
N ALA A 54 -8.80 8.73 -12.72
CA ALA A 54 -9.28 9.68 -11.71
C ALA A 54 -10.25 10.72 -12.28
N ARG A 55 -10.01 11.19 -13.52
CA ARG A 55 -10.89 12.16 -14.20
C ARG A 55 -12.22 11.55 -14.66
N SER A 56 -12.19 10.34 -15.19
CA SER A 56 -13.38 9.69 -15.78
C SER A 56 -14.24 8.95 -14.76
N ARG A 57 -13.65 8.50 -13.64
CA ARG A 57 -14.32 7.71 -12.61
C ARG A 57 -13.86 8.09 -11.20
N PRO A 58 -14.07 9.35 -10.76
CA PRO A 58 -13.58 9.85 -9.48
C PRO A 58 -14.10 9.05 -8.29
N SER A 59 -15.37 8.61 -8.33
CA SER A 59 -15.97 7.82 -7.26
C SER A 59 -15.37 6.41 -7.12
N ALA A 60 -15.08 5.75 -8.24
CA ALA A 60 -14.45 4.42 -8.23
C ALA A 60 -13.01 4.49 -7.71
N LEU A 61 -12.26 5.52 -8.09
CA LEU A 61 -10.91 5.77 -7.58
C LEU A 61 -10.94 6.09 -6.08
N SER A 62 -11.84 6.97 -5.63
CA SER A 62 -12.01 7.28 -4.21
C SER A 62 -12.38 6.03 -3.38
N LEU A 63 -13.24 5.16 -3.92
CA LEU A 63 -13.60 3.91 -3.26
C LEU A 63 -12.41 2.95 -3.18
N ALA A 64 -11.65 2.79 -4.26
CA ALA A 64 -10.45 1.95 -4.30
C ALA A 64 -9.41 2.43 -3.28
N LEU A 65 -9.07 3.73 -3.27
CA LEU A 65 -8.14 4.32 -2.31
C LEU A 65 -8.63 4.16 -0.87
N ARG A 66 -9.94 4.31 -0.64
CA ARG A 66 -10.52 4.10 0.70
C ARG A 66 -10.40 2.63 1.12
N SER A 67 -10.67 1.69 0.22
CA SER A 67 -10.54 0.26 0.52
C SER A 67 -9.11 -0.13 0.84
N GLU A 68 -8.15 0.40 0.09
CA GLU A 68 -6.72 0.17 0.32
C GLU A 68 -6.25 0.77 1.65
N ALA A 69 -6.67 2.00 1.96
CA ALA A 69 -6.38 2.63 3.23
C ALA A 69 -6.96 1.85 4.43
N ILE A 70 -8.15 1.26 4.28
CA ILE A 70 -8.75 0.39 5.31
C ILE A 70 -7.94 -0.90 5.45
N ALA A 71 -7.53 -1.53 4.35
CA ALA A 71 -6.70 -2.73 4.37
C ALA A 71 -5.36 -2.48 5.08
N ALA A 72 -4.66 -1.40 4.73
CA ALA A 72 -3.40 -1.01 5.36
C ALA A 72 -3.57 -0.78 6.89
N ARG A 73 -4.68 -0.17 7.32
CA ARG A 73 -4.99 0.02 8.74
C ARG A 73 -5.24 -1.30 9.47
N LEU A 74 -5.97 -2.23 8.86
CA LEU A 74 -6.18 -3.57 9.41
C LEU A 74 -4.86 -4.34 9.57
N ASP A 75 -3.99 -4.29 8.56
CA ASP A 75 -2.70 -4.97 8.62
C ASP A 75 -1.75 -4.33 9.64
N ARG A 76 -1.82 -3.02 9.83
CA ARG A 76 -1.12 -2.35 10.93
C ARG A 76 -1.64 -2.82 12.29
N ALA A 77 -2.96 -2.81 12.49
CA ALA A 77 -3.57 -3.25 13.76
C ALA A 77 -3.21 -4.70 14.10
N ARG A 78 -3.29 -5.61 13.13
CA ARG A 78 -2.88 -7.02 13.30
C ARG A 78 -1.41 -7.16 13.67
N ARG A 79 -0.52 -6.40 13.03
CA ARG A 79 0.91 -6.38 13.35
C ARG A 79 1.18 -5.85 14.75
N THR A 80 0.50 -4.78 15.16
CA THR A 80 0.59 -4.25 16.52
C THR A 80 0.21 -5.30 17.54
N ILE A 81 -0.93 -5.99 17.38
CA ILE A 81 -1.38 -7.03 18.33
C ILE A 81 -0.43 -8.23 18.38
N ARG A 82 0.20 -8.58 17.26
CA ARG A 82 1.16 -9.70 17.17
C ARG A 82 2.60 -9.28 17.45
N ALA A 83 2.84 -8.04 17.86
CA ALA A 83 4.19 -7.56 18.10
C ALA A 83 4.87 -8.42 19.19
N PRO A 84 6.13 -8.81 18.99
CA PRO A 84 6.86 -9.64 19.96
C PRO A 84 7.23 -8.88 21.24
N GLU A 85 7.23 -7.54 21.18
CA GLU A 85 7.54 -6.66 22.31
C GLU A 85 6.26 -6.20 23.02
N PRO A 86 6.35 -5.82 24.32
CA PRO A 86 5.24 -5.23 25.03
C PRO A 86 4.74 -3.97 24.34
N VAL A 87 3.49 -4.02 23.87
CA VAL A 87 2.82 -2.89 23.24
C VAL A 87 2.22 -2.00 24.33
N SER A 88 2.24 -0.68 24.11
CA SER A 88 1.58 0.24 25.04
C SER A 88 0.07 -0.05 25.11
N ALA A 89 -0.54 0.13 26.27
CA ALA A 89 -1.98 -0.06 26.42
C ALA A 89 -2.79 0.83 25.45
N HIS A 90 -2.29 2.04 25.16
CA HIS A 90 -2.92 2.95 24.21
C HIS A 90 -2.91 2.39 22.78
N ASP A 91 -1.75 1.93 22.30
CA ASP A 91 -1.62 1.39 20.94
C ASP A 91 -2.39 0.08 20.77
N LEU A 92 -2.46 -0.74 21.83
CA LEU A 92 -3.27 -1.95 21.84
C LEU A 92 -4.76 -1.63 21.75
N ALA A 93 -5.23 -0.62 22.50
CA ALA A 93 -6.62 -0.16 22.41
C ALA A 93 -6.97 0.36 21.00
N GLU A 94 -6.12 1.19 20.40
CA GLU A 94 -6.34 1.72 19.04
C GLU A 94 -6.38 0.59 18.00
N ALA A 95 -5.51 -0.41 18.12
CA ALA A 95 -5.50 -1.58 17.25
C ALA A 95 -6.79 -2.40 17.39
N CYS A 96 -7.25 -2.66 18.61
CA CYS A 96 -8.51 -3.39 18.86
C CYS A 96 -9.73 -2.61 18.34
N GLU A 97 -9.80 -1.30 18.54
CA GLU A 97 -10.86 -0.46 17.98
C GLU A 97 -10.88 -0.48 16.45
N THR A 98 -9.69 -0.50 15.83
CA THR A 98 -9.55 -0.60 14.37
C THR A 98 -10.10 -1.94 13.87
N LEU A 99 -9.79 -3.05 14.54
CA LEU A 99 -10.34 -4.37 14.19
C LEU A 99 -11.85 -4.41 14.35
N LEU A 100 -12.40 -3.87 15.44
CA LEU A 100 -13.85 -3.82 15.66
C LEU A 100 -14.60 -3.09 14.54
N ARG A 101 -14.06 -1.97 14.08
CA ARG A 101 -14.73 -1.11 13.10
C ARG A 101 -14.61 -1.61 11.67
N HIS A 102 -13.49 -2.26 11.34
CA HIS A 102 -13.11 -2.49 9.95
C HIS A 102 -12.88 -3.96 9.60
N SER A 103 -12.67 -4.86 10.57
CA SER A 103 -12.35 -6.25 10.25
C SER A 103 -13.57 -6.95 9.65
N PRO A 104 -13.40 -7.66 8.51
CA PRO A 104 -14.44 -8.51 7.96
C PRO A 104 -14.68 -9.78 8.81
N HIS A 105 -13.73 -10.19 9.65
CA HIS A 105 -13.79 -11.44 10.41
C HIS A 105 -14.49 -11.26 11.75
N ALA A 106 -15.54 -12.04 12.01
CA ALA A 106 -16.29 -11.96 13.25
C ALA A 106 -15.44 -12.29 14.48
N ASP A 107 -14.57 -13.29 14.38
CA ASP A 107 -13.72 -13.73 15.49
C ASP A 107 -12.70 -12.65 15.89
N GLU A 108 -12.12 -11.94 14.91
CA GLU A 108 -11.21 -10.80 15.18
C GLU A 108 -11.96 -9.68 15.91
N ARG A 109 -13.22 -9.40 15.54
CA ARG A 109 -14.04 -8.38 16.22
C ARG A 109 -14.39 -8.80 17.64
N THR A 110 -14.81 -10.05 17.86
CA THR A 110 -15.13 -10.57 19.19
C THR A 110 -13.92 -10.52 20.11
N ALA A 111 -12.77 -11.02 19.65
CA ALA A 111 -11.54 -10.99 20.44
C ALA A 111 -11.11 -9.55 20.78
N ALA A 112 -11.24 -8.61 19.84
CA ALA A 112 -10.93 -7.20 20.08
C ALA A 112 -11.88 -6.55 21.11
N ALA A 113 -13.17 -6.89 21.09
CA ALA A 113 -14.12 -6.45 22.12
C ALA A 113 -13.74 -6.99 23.50
N ASP A 114 -13.38 -8.27 23.60
CA ASP A 114 -13.01 -8.90 24.86
C ASP A 114 -11.75 -8.26 25.45
N VAL A 115 -10.72 -8.01 24.64
CA VAL A 115 -9.49 -7.32 25.07
C VAL A 115 -9.81 -5.91 25.59
N LEU A 116 -10.61 -5.12 24.85
CA LEU A 116 -10.99 -3.78 25.31
C LEU A 116 -11.81 -3.80 26.60
N ALA A 117 -12.66 -4.82 26.80
CA ALA A 117 -13.40 -5.00 28.04
C ALA A 117 -12.45 -5.30 29.22
N GLN A 118 -11.48 -6.19 29.02
CA GLN A 118 -10.47 -6.52 30.04
C GLN A 118 -9.61 -5.30 30.40
N MET A 119 -9.19 -4.51 29.41
CA MET A 119 -8.41 -3.30 29.63
C MET A 119 -9.14 -2.26 30.48
N LYS A 120 -10.47 -2.12 30.32
CA LYS A 120 -11.29 -1.20 31.13
C LYS A 120 -11.43 -1.63 32.59
N VAL A 121 -11.34 -2.93 32.86
CA VAL A 121 -11.40 -3.48 34.23
C VAL A 121 -10.05 -3.33 34.94
N ALA A 122 -8.95 -3.28 34.18
CA ALA A 122 -7.59 -3.21 34.71
C ALA A 122 -7.07 -1.76 34.93
N ALA A 123 -7.80 -0.75 34.47
CA ALA A 123 -7.47 0.67 34.59
C ALA A 123 -8.15 1.32 35.82
#